data_AF-A0A8J7NIB9-F1
#
_entry.id   AF-A0A8J7NIB9-F1
#
_cell.length_a   1.000
_cell.length_b   1.000
_cell.length_c   1.000
_cell.angle_alpha   90.00
_cell.angle_beta   90.00
_cell.angle_gamma   90.00
#
_symmetry.space_group_name_H-M   'P 1'
#
loop_
_entity.id
_entity.type
_entity.pdbx_description
1 polymer ?
#
loop_
_entity_poly.entity_id
_entity_poly.type
_entity_poly.pdbx_seq_one_letter_code
_entity_poly.pdbx_strand_id
1 'polypeptide(L)'
;MAKAGFLHTPTDNSPDVAQCFVCYKELEGWEPEDDPVKEHKSHSPSCAFINLKKDVEELTVEEFIRLQKERQKSYISKRCNQIIEKFEGAAKNTRAEVVKSAMDEE
;
A
#
# COMPACT_ATOMS: atom_id res chain seq x y z
N MET A 1 -15.53 6.05 2.62
CA MET A 1 -14.15 5.69 2.97
C MET A 1 -14.07 4.47 3.90
N ALA A 2 -14.44 4.59 5.18
CA ALA A 2 -14.27 3.51 6.17
C ALA A 2 -14.94 2.17 5.78
N LYS A 3 -16.16 2.21 5.22
CA LYS A 3 -16.86 1.00 4.74
C LYS A 3 -16.12 0.28 3.60
N ALA A 4 -15.33 1.00 2.82
CA ALA A 4 -14.46 0.44 1.80
C ALA A 4 -13.11 -0.05 2.37
N GLY A 5 -12.90 0.05 3.68
CA GLY A 5 -11.71 -0.43 4.38
C GLY A 5 -10.57 0.58 4.44
N PHE A 6 -10.81 1.85 4.13
CA PHE A 6 -9.79 2.89 4.19
C PHE A 6 -9.65 3.50 5.58
N LEU A 7 -8.41 3.63 6.04
CA LEU A 7 -7.96 4.42 7.18
C LEU A 7 -7.34 5.71 6.64
N HIS A 8 -7.60 6.86 7.29
CA HIS A 8 -6.94 8.11 6.93
C HIS A 8 -5.50 8.09 7.47
N THR A 9 -4.52 8.22 6.56
CA THR A 9 -3.08 8.14 6.88
C THR A 9 -2.34 9.28 6.19
N PRO A 10 -2.60 10.54 6.59
CA PRO A 10 -2.06 11.71 5.92
C PRO A 10 -0.55 11.88 6.16
N THR A 11 0.09 12.59 5.24
CA THR A 11 1.44 13.15 5.44
C THR A 11 1.40 14.66 5.18
N ASP A 12 2.46 15.39 5.53
CA ASP A 12 2.54 16.84 5.32
C ASP A 12 2.36 17.23 3.84
N ASN A 13 2.84 16.39 2.92
CA ASN A 13 2.76 16.64 1.47
C ASN A 13 1.50 16.04 0.82
N SER A 14 0.83 15.10 1.50
CA SER A 14 -0.34 14.40 0.98
C SER A 14 -1.42 14.28 2.08
N PRO A 15 -2.25 15.32 2.28
CA PRO A 15 -3.14 15.45 3.43
C PRO A 15 -4.40 14.56 3.38
N ASP A 16 -4.75 14.02 2.21
CA ASP A 16 -5.96 13.22 1.98
C ASP A 16 -5.67 11.74 1.73
N VAL A 17 -4.42 11.30 1.89
CA VAL A 17 -4.04 9.88 1.71
C VAL A 17 -4.88 9.00 2.62
N ALA A 18 -5.47 7.98 1.99
CA ALA A 18 -6.19 6.93 2.67
C ALA A 18 -5.63 5.56 2.29
N GLN A 19 -5.47 4.68 3.27
CA GLN A 19 -4.85 3.37 3.10
C GLN A 19 -5.82 2.24 3.50
N CYS A 20 -5.93 1.20 2.68
CA CYS A 20 -6.71 0.02 3.05
C CYS A 20 -6.06 -0.75 4.21
N PHE A 21 -6.82 -1.12 5.25
CA PHE A 21 -6.29 -1.84 6.41
C PHE A 21 -5.88 -3.31 6.13
N VAL A 22 -6.29 -3.88 4.99
CA VAL A 22 -6.00 -5.27 4.60
C VAL A 22 -4.93 -5.35 3.51
N CYS A 23 -5.12 -4.70 2.36
CA CYS A 23 -4.16 -4.78 1.26
C CYS A 23 -3.08 -3.70 1.31
N TYR A 24 -3.19 -2.70 2.21
CA TYR A 24 -2.26 -1.58 2.36
C TYR A 24 -2.05 -0.70 1.12
N LYS A 25 -2.95 -0.79 0.13
CA LYS A 25 -3.00 0.14 -0.99
C LYS A 25 -3.35 1.53 -0.48
N GLU A 26 -2.50 2.49 -0.80
CA GLU A 26 -2.70 3.93 -0.56
C GLU A 26 -3.31 4.56 -1.80
N LEU A 27 -4.26 5.46 -1.59
CA LEU A 27 -4.87 6.32 -2.59
C LEU A 27 -4.94 7.74 -2.02
N GLU A 28 -4.67 8.72 -2.87
CA GLU A 28 -4.71 10.17 -2.60
C GLU A 28 -5.37 10.88 -3.78
N GLY A 29 -5.69 12.16 -3.63
CA GLY A 29 -6.38 12.95 -4.66
C GLY A 29 -7.88 12.67 -4.71
N TRP A 30 -8.52 12.48 -3.56
CA TRP A 30 -9.94 12.15 -3.47
C TRP A 30 -10.82 13.34 -3.85
N GLU A 31 -11.79 13.09 -4.73
CA GLU A 31 -12.84 14.03 -5.11
C GLU A 31 -14.15 13.72 -4.37
N PRO A 32 -15.01 14.73 -4.09
CA PRO A 32 -16.30 14.50 -3.42
C PRO A 32 -17.21 13.48 -4.10
N GLU A 33 -17.08 13.31 -5.42
CA GLU A 33 -17.88 12.43 -6.26
C GLU A 33 -17.38 10.98 -6.29
N ASP A 34 -16.18 10.72 -5.74
CA ASP A 34 -15.57 9.39 -5.78
C ASP A 34 -16.37 8.38 -4.95
N ASP A 35 -16.50 7.16 -5.49
CA ASP A 35 -17.03 6.01 -4.76
C ASP A 35 -15.85 5.18 -4.21
N PRO A 36 -15.60 5.19 -2.90
CA PRO A 36 -14.44 4.51 -2.33
C PRO A 36 -14.43 3.00 -2.57
N VAL A 37 -15.60 2.37 -2.74
CA VAL A 37 -15.67 0.93 -3.05
C VAL A 37 -15.22 0.68 -4.48
N LYS A 38 -15.62 1.54 -5.44
CA LYS A 38 -15.17 1.44 -6.83
C LYS A 38 -13.69 1.73 -6.95
N GLU A 39 -13.19 2.78 -6.30
CA GLU A 39 -11.77 3.11 -6.30
C GLU A 39 -10.92 1.97 -5.73
N HIS A 40 -11.34 1.40 -4.59
CA HIS A 40 -10.64 0.24 -4.03
C HIS A 40 -10.65 -0.96 -4.99
N LYS A 41 -11.78 -1.29 -5.61
CA LYS A 41 -11.86 -2.40 -6.59
C LYS A 41 -11.01 -2.16 -7.83
N SER A 42 -10.94 -0.92 -8.32
CA SER A 42 -10.12 -0.53 -9.48
C SER A 42 -8.63 -0.68 -9.17
N HIS A 43 -8.18 -0.14 -8.03
CA HIS A 43 -6.76 -0.06 -7.68
C HIS A 43 -6.21 -1.28 -6.94
N SER A 44 -7.06 -2.13 -6.36
CA SER A 44 -6.67 -3.38 -5.69
C SER A 44 -7.76 -4.45 -5.86
N PRO A 45 -8.01 -4.93 -7.09
CA PRO A 45 -9.11 -5.86 -7.39
C PRO A 45 -9.00 -7.21 -6.66
N SER A 46 -7.80 -7.60 -6.24
CA SER A 46 -7.53 -8.83 -5.50
C SER A 46 -7.58 -8.68 -3.98
N CYS A 47 -7.92 -7.49 -3.45
CA CYS A 47 -7.99 -7.29 -2.01
C CYS A 47 -9.02 -8.24 -1.36
N ALA A 48 -8.57 -8.99 -0.35
CA ALA A 48 -9.42 -9.95 0.34
C ALA A 48 -10.60 -9.30 1.08
N PHE A 49 -10.45 -8.04 1.53
CA PHE A 49 -11.51 -7.29 2.21
C PHE A 49 -12.60 -6.81 1.26
N ILE A 50 -12.24 -6.18 0.15
CA ILE A 50 -13.23 -5.60 -0.78
C ILE A 50 -14.07 -6.66 -1.50
N ASN A 51 -13.57 -7.90 -1.50
CA ASN A 51 -14.22 -9.08 -2.06
C ASN A 51 -14.94 -9.93 -1.00
N LEU A 52 -15.01 -9.49 0.27
CA LEU A 52 -15.81 -10.16 1.29
C LEU A 52 -17.29 -10.18 0.87
N LYS A 53 -17.93 -11.31 1.12
CA LYS A 53 -19.37 -11.52 0.85
C LYS A 53 -20.25 -11.34 2.10
N LYS A 54 -19.62 -11.12 3.26
CA LYS A 54 -20.25 -10.98 4.58
C LYS A 54 -19.65 -9.76 5.27
N ASP A 55 -20.41 -9.18 6.18
CA ASP A 55 -19.88 -8.16 7.08
C ASP A 55 -18.86 -8.79 8.05
N VAL A 56 -17.94 -7.99 8.57
CA VAL A 56 -16.80 -8.47 9.38
C VAL A 56 -17.28 -9.16 10.65
N GLU A 57 -18.36 -8.64 11.23
CA GLU A 57 -19.01 -9.12 12.44
C GLU A 57 -19.67 -10.49 12.26
N GLU A 58 -19.95 -10.89 11.02
CA GLU A 58 -20.59 -12.17 10.67
C GLU A 58 -19.58 -13.25 10.24
N LEU A 59 -18.29 -12.93 10.24
CA LEU A 59 -17.24 -13.88 9.87
C LEU A 59 -17.09 -14.94 10.95
N THR A 60 -16.98 -16.20 10.52
CA THR A 60 -16.48 -17.26 11.39
C THR A 60 -15.02 -17.03 11.74
N VAL A 61 -14.54 -17.66 12.82
CA VAL A 61 -13.12 -17.60 13.22
C VAL A 61 -12.21 -18.03 12.08
N GLU A 62 -12.58 -19.06 11.32
CA GLU A 62 -11.79 -19.53 10.18
C GLU A 62 -11.71 -18.47 9.06
N GLU A 63 -12.84 -17.86 8.69
CA GLU A 63 -12.89 -16.80 7.67
C GLU A 63 -12.08 -15.57 8.09
N PHE A 64 -12.19 -15.18 9.36
CA PHE A 64 -11.39 -14.10 9.92
C PHE A 64 -9.89 -14.41 9.88
N ILE A 65 -9.47 -15.62 10.26
CA ILE A 65 -8.06 -16.04 10.19
C ILE A 65 -7.56 -16.02 8.74
N ARG A 66 -8.37 -16.43 7.76
CA ARG A 66 -8.01 -16.33 6.34
C ARG A 66 -7.82 -14.88 5.91
N LEU A 67 -8.70 -13.96 6.32
CA LEU A 67 -8.55 -12.53 6.04
C LEU A 67 -7.25 -11.96 6.66
N GLN A 68 -6.96 -12.31 7.91
CA GLN A 68 -5.73 -11.90 8.58
C GLN A 68 -4.49 -12.47 7.90
N LYS A 69 -4.53 -13.70 7.40
CA LYS A 69 -3.43 -14.29 6.62
C LYS A 69 -3.15 -13.48 5.35
N GLU A 70 -4.17 -13.10 4.59
CA GLU A 70 -4.00 -12.28 3.39
C GLU A 70 -3.51 -10.85 3.72
N ARG A 71 -3.98 -10.28 4.84
CA ARG A 71 -3.44 -9.03 5.38
C ARG A 71 -1.95 -9.13 5.69
N GLN A 72 -1.51 -10.19 6.37
CA GLN A 72 -0.10 -10.39 6.70
C GLN A 72 0.78 -10.54 5.45
N LYS A 73 0.32 -11.30 4.45
CA LYS A 73 1.01 -11.40 3.16
C LYS A 73 1.16 -10.02 2.49
N SER A 74 0.08 -9.24 2.46
CA SER A 74 0.09 -7.90 1.88
C SER A 74 1.06 -6.97 2.59
N TYR A 75 1.09 -7.03 3.93
CA TYR A 75 2.02 -6.27 4.76
C TYR A 75 3.48 -6.63 4.48
N ILE A 76 3.81 -7.92 4.47
CA ILE A 76 5.16 -8.41 4.19
C ILE A 76 5.59 -7.97 2.79
N SER A 77 4.73 -8.16 1.78
CA SER A 77 5.03 -7.77 0.41
C SER A 77 5.29 -6.26 0.29
N LYS A 78 4.45 -5.41 0.90
CA LYS A 78 4.66 -3.96 0.94
C LYS A 78 6.01 -3.60 1.56
N ARG A 79 6.33 -4.21 2.71
CA ARG A 79 7.61 -3.95 3.40
C ARG A 79 8.82 -4.40 2.59
N CYS A 80 8.75 -5.57 1.97
CA CYS A 80 9.82 -6.07 1.10
C CYS A 80 10.06 -5.12 -0.08
N ASN A 81 9.00 -4.68 -0.76
CA ASN A 81 9.11 -3.74 -1.88
C ASN A 81 9.74 -2.42 -1.44
N GLN A 82 9.30 -1.86 -0.30
CA GLN A 82 9.90 -0.63 0.25
C GLN A 82 11.39 -0.79 0.57
N ILE A 83 11.81 -1.95 1.09
CA ILE A 83 13.22 -2.22 1.37
C ILE A 83 14.03 -2.33 0.06
N ILE A 84 13.46 -3.00 -0.95
CA ILE A 84 14.07 -3.12 -2.28
C ILE A 84 14.26 -1.74 -2.91
N GLU A 85 13.21 -0.91 -2.95
CA GLU A 85 13.28 0.45 -3.51
C GLU A 85 14.35 1.31 -2.82
N LYS A 86 14.43 1.24 -1.48
CA LYS A 86 15.47 1.94 -0.72
C LYS A 86 16.87 1.45 -1.08
N PHE A 87 17.05 0.14 -1.20
CA PHE A 87 18.33 -0.45 -1.57
C PHE A 87 18.74 -0.05 -2.99
N GLU A 88 17.82 -0.12 -3.95
CA GLU A 88 18.06 0.29 -5.34
C GLU A 88 18.40 1.78 -5.44
N GLY A 89 17.69 2.63 -4.69
CA GLY A 89 18.00 4.06 -4.60
C GLY A 89 19.41 4.31 -4.04
N ALA A 90 19.78 3.63 -2.96
CA ALA A 90 21.13 3.73 -2.40
C ALA A 90 22.21 3.25 -3.39
N ALA A 91 21.98 2.11 -4.04
CA ALA A 91 22.91 1.56 -5.03
C ALA A 91 23.12 2.51 -6.23
N LYS A 92 22.04 3.16 -6.70
CA LYS A 92 22.13 4.17 -7.76
C LYS A 92 22.97 5.37 -7.33
N ASN A 93 22.78 5.86 -6.11
CA ASN A 93 23.54 7.00 -5.57
C ASN A 93 25.02 6.65 -5.42
N THR A 94 25.34 5.51 -4.81
CA THR A 94 26.73 5.04 -4.68
C THR A 94 27.40 4.89 -6.04
N ARG A 95 26.69 4.35 -7.04
CA ARG A 95 27.22 4.25 -8.40
C ARG A 95 27.51 5.62 -9.01
N ALA A 96 26.62 6.60 -8.82
CA ALA A 96 26.82 7.96 -9.32
C ALA A 96 28.05 8.63 -8.69
N GLU A 97 28.26 8.44 -7.38
CA GLU A 97 29.44 8.94 -6.66
C GLU A 97 30.74 8.31 -7.17
N VAL A 98 30.77 6.99 -7.34
CA VAL A 98 31.95 6.28 -7.88
C VAL A 98 32.32 6.78 -9.28
N VAL A 99 31.33 6.96 -10.16
CA VAL A 99 31.56 7.48 -11.51
C VAL A 99 32.09 8.92 -11.45
N LYS A 100 31.52 9.76 -10.60
CA LYS A 100 31.97 11.15 -10.45
C LYS A 100 33.42 11.21 -9.97
N SER A 101 33.77 10.46 -8.93
CA SER A 101 35.14 10.44 -8.40
C SER A 101 36.15 9.98 -9.45
N ALA A 102 35.80 9.00 -10.31
CA ALA A 102 36.68 8.55 -11.37
C ALA A 102 36.87 9.59 -12.50
N MET A 103 35.91 10.48 -12.72
CA MET A 103 35.99 11.56 -13.71
C MET A 103 36.72 12.80 -13.19
N ASP A 104 36.73 13.03 -11.88
CA ASP A 104 37.42 14.14 -11.23
C ASP A 104 38.95 13.88 -11.06
N GLU A 105 39.43 12.68 -11.40
CA GLU A 105 40.85 12.28 -11.38
C GLU A 105 41.59 12.46 -12.73
N GLU A 106 40.89 12.88 -13.80
CA GLU A 106 41.45 13.27 -15.13
C GLU A 106 41.51 14.80 -15.31
#